data_AF-I0I852-F1
#
_entry.id   AF-I0I852-F1
#
_cell.length_a   1.000
_cell.length_b   1.000
_cell.length_c   1.000
_cell.angle_alpha   90.00
_cell.angle_beta   90.00
_cell.angle_gamma   90.00
#
_symmetry.space_group_name_H-M   'P 1'
#
loop_
_entity.id
_entity.type
_entity.pdbx_description
1 polymer ?
#
loop_
_entity_poly.entity_id
_entity_poly.type
_entity_poly.pdbx_seq_one_letter_code
_entity_poly.pdbx_strand_id
1 'polypeptide(L)' 'MVTIPAEIGRRYGIKPGYRLDWQPIEGKDEIRVRVIPDRGELARRLLGAGRRFSPERDAVAELIAERAEEE' A
#
# COMPACT_ATOMS: atom_id res chain seq x y z
N MET A 1 23.10 -11.68 6.60
CA MET A 1 21.67 -11.94 6.32
C MET A 1 20.93 -11.79 7.64
N VAL A 2 19.95 -10.89 7.74
CA VAL A 2 19.14 -10.70 8.96
C VAL A 2 17.80 -11.39 8.73
N THR A 3 17.47 -12.38 9.57
CA THR A 3 16.20 -13.12 9.48
C THR A 3 15.17 -12.47 10.37
N ILE A 4 13.99 -12.17 9.82
CA ILE A 4 12.87 -11.65 10.60
C ILE A 4 12.09 -12.84 11.18
N PRO A 5 11.93 -12.94 12.51
CA PRO A 5 11.14 -14.00 13.12
C PRO A 5 9.70 -13.98 12.61
N ALA A 6 9.10 -15.16 12.41
CA ALA A 6 7.76 -15.28 11.85
C ALA A 6 6.69 -14.54 12.67
N GLU A 7 6.86 -14.47 14.00
CA GLU A 7 5.99 -13.70 14.88
C GLU A 7 6.01 -12.20 14.56
N ILE A 8 7.21 -11.62 14.39
CA ILE A 8 7.39 -10.22 14.01
C ILE A 8 6.79 -9.98 12.62
N GLY A 9 7.07 -10.87 11.66
CA GLY A 9 6.50 -10.79 10.32
C GLY A 9 4.97 -10.74 10.33
N ARG A 10 4.33 -11.63 11.11
CA ARG A 10 2.87 -11.63 11.27
C ARG A 10 2.34 -10.38 11.96
N ARG A 11 2.97 -9.94 13.06
CA ARG A 11 2.56 -8.77 13.83
C ARG A 11 2.54 -7.50 12.97
N TYR A 12 3.54 -7.33 12.09
CA TYR A 12 3.66 -6.14 11.23
C TYR A 12 3.16 -6.36 9.80
N GLY A 13 2.54 -7.51 9.50
CA GLY A 13 2.00 -7.82 8.18
C GLY A 13 3.05 -7.86 7.06
N ILE A 14 4.29 -8.22 7.39
CA ILE A 14 5.39 -8.36 6.43
C ILE A 14 5.18 -9.65 5.65
N LYS A 15 5.07 -9.54 4.33
CA LYS A 15 4.94 -10.67 3.41
C LYS A 15 6.22 -10.83 2.58
N PRO A 16 6.55 -12.05 2.12
CA PRO A 16 7.59 -12.24 1.12
C PRO A 16 7.40 -11.32 -0.10
N GLY A 17 8.48 -10.74 -0.61
CA GLY A 17 8.45 -9.79 -1.72
C GLY A 17 8.26 -8.32 -1.32
N TYR A 18 7.93 -8.02 -0.05
CA TYR A 18 7.93 -6.64 0.44
C TYR A 18 9.36 -6.12 0.59
N ARG A 19 9.54 -4.81 0.36
CA ARG A 19 10.81 -4.13 0.61
C ARG A 19 10.83 -3.57 2.02
N LEU A 20 12.01 -3.49 2.59
CA LEU A 20 12.25 -2.92 3.92
C LEU A 20 13.24 -1.77 3.75
N ASP A 21 12.84 -0.59 4.21
CA ASP A 21 13.69 0.59 4.27
C ASP A 21 14.23 0.72 5.70
N TRP A 22 15.55 0.77 5.84
CA TRP A 22 16.26 0.67 7.11
C TRP A 22 16.95 2.00 7.39
N GLN A 23 16.68 2.58 8.55
CA GLN A 23 17.24 3.86 8.95
C GLN A 23 17.86 3.70 10.34
N PRO A 24 19.18 3.90 10.50
CA PRO A 24 19.79 3.93 11.83
C PRO A 24 19.25 5.14 12.61
N ILE A 25 19.09 4.99 13.91
CA ILE A 25 18.70 6.09 14.80
C ILE A 25 19.98 6.61 15.48
N GLU A 26 20.41 7.83 15.13
CA GLU A 26 21.61 8.42 15.72
C GLU A 26 21.54 8.46 17.25
N GLY A 27 22.66 8.12 17.90
CA GLY A 27 22.77 8.10 19.36
C GLY A 27 22.06 6.92 20.05
N LYS A 28 21.52 5.96 19.29
CA LYS A 28 20.91 4.74 19.83
C LYS A 28 21.41 3.50 19.09
N ASP A 29 21.42 2.37 19.80
CA ASP A 29 21.60 1.06 19.18
C ASP A 29 20.23 0.52 18.69
N GLU A 30 19.53 1.32 17.89
CA GLU A 30 18.21 1.02 17.36
C GLU A 30 18.14 1.31 15.86
N ILE A 31 17.39 0.49 15.12
CA ILE A 31 17.13 0.68 13.68
C ILE A 31 15.62 0.85 13.48
N ARG A 32 15.24 1.93 12.79
CA ARG A 32 13.87 2.11 12.31
C ARG A 32 13.70 1.38 10.99
N VAL A 33 12.68 0.52 10.93
CA VAL A 33 12.36 -0.25 9.72
C VAL A 33 10.99 0.17 9.19
N ARG A 34 10.95 0.68 7.96
CA ARG A 34 9.70 0.98 7.25
C ARG A 34 9.39 -0.15 6.27
N VAL A 35 8.24 -0.79 6.45
CA VAL A 35 7.74 -1.83 5.54
C VAL A 35 7.12 -1.17 4.31
N ILE A 36 7.61 -1.53 3.13
CA ILE A 36 7.11 -1.04 1.84
C ILE A 36 6.43 -2.22 1.12
N PRO A 37 5.08 -2.24 1.05
CA PRO A 37 4.36 -3.29 0.35
C PRO A 37 4.68 -3.34 -1.14
N ASP A 38 4.43 -4.48 -1.75
CA ASP A 38 4.49 -4.61 -3.20
C ASP A 38 3.40 -3.78 -3.92
N ARG A 39 3.52 -3.67 -5.24
CA ARG A 39 2.58 -2.90 -6.06
C ARG A 39 1.14 -3.42 -5.97
N GLY A 40 0.94 -4.74 -5.87
CA GLY A 40 -0.38 -5.35 -5.83
C GLY A 40 -1.11 -5.07 -4.53
N GLU A 41 -0.40 -5.14 -3.40
CA GLU A 41 -0.91 -4.75 -2.10
C GLU A 41 -1.20 -3.25 -2.04
N LEU A 42 -0.30 -2.40 -2.56
CA LEU A 42 -0.56 -0.96 -2.64
C LEU A 42 -1.83 -0.66 -3.42
N ALA A 43 -2.02 -1.29 -4.59
CA ALA A 43 -3.24 -1.13 -5.38
C ALA A 43 -4.49 -1.57 -4.59
N ARG A 44 -4.46 -2.72 -3.91
CA ARG A 44 -5.56 -3.19 -3.07
C ARG A 44 -5.90 -2.22 -1.94
N ARG A 45 -4.89 -1.65 -1.27
CA ARG A 45 -5.09 -0.68 -0.17
C ARG A 45 -5.64 0.66 -0.64
N LEU A 46 -5.26 1.08 -1.85
CA LEU A 46 -5.70 2.35 -2.44
C LEU A 46 -7.03 2.23 -3.17
N LEU A 47 -7.48 1.02 -3.50
CA LEU A 47 -8.75 0.78 -4.17
C LEU A 47 -9.90 1.36 -3.34
N GLY A 48 -10.63 2.31 -3.93
CA GLY A 48 -11.76 2.97 -3.27
C GLY A 48 -11.37 4.00 -2.20
N ALA A 49 -10.09 4.18 -1.85
CA ALA A 49 -9.65 5.18 -0.87
C ALA A 49 -10.01 6.62 -1.29
N GLY A 50 -10.09 6.86 -2.60
CA GLY A 50 -10.51 8.14 -3.19
C GLY A 50 -12.00 8.47 -3.01
N ARG A 51 -12.88 7.46 -2.83
CA ARG A 51 -14.35 7.66 -2.81
C ARG A 51 -14.81 8.64 -1.73
N ARG A 52 -14.14 8.64 -0.58
CA ARG A 52 -14.48 9.55 0.53
C ARG A 52 -14.32 11.04 0.18
N PHE A 53 -13.53 11.36 -0.84
CA PHE A 53 -13.25 12.74 -1.24
C PHE A 53 -14.17 13.23 -2.35
N SER A 54 -14.92 12.35 -3.01
CA SER A 54 -15.91 12.70 -4.02
C SER A 54 -17.06 11.68 -4.00
N PRO A 55 -17.87 11.70 -2.93
CA PRO A 55 -18.89 10.66 -2.71
C PRO A 55 -20.02 10.70 -3.74
N GLU A 56 -20.28 11.86 -4.32
CA GLU A 56 -21.35 12.07 -5.31
C GLU A 56 -20.90 11.77 -6.74
N ARG A 57 -19.63 11.42 -6.94
CA ARG A 57 -19.03 11.33 -8.26
C ARG A 57 -18.47 9.94 -8.51
N ASP A 58 -19.08 9.22 -9.46
CA ASP A 58 -18.59 7.93 -9.94
C ASP A 58 -17.93 8.11 -11.30
N ALA A 59 -16.62 8.38 -11.28
CA ALA A 59 -15.83 8.58 -12.50
C ALA A 59 -15.83 7.36 -13.43
N VAL A 60 -16.08 6.15 -12.91
CA VAL A 60 -16.18 4.94 -13.74
C VAL A 60 -17.52 4.92 -14.46
N ALA A 61 -18.61 5.22 -13.76
CA ALA A 61 -19.94 5.33 -14.37
C ALA A 61 -19.98 6.46 -15.40
N GLU A 62 -19.38 7.61 -15.11
CA GLU A 62 -19.23 8.73 -16.05
C GLU A 62 -18.48 8.30 -17.31
N LEU A 63 -17.35 7.61 -17.16
CA LEU A 63 -16.57 7.11 -18.30
C LEU A 63 -17.36 6.09 -19.13
N ILE A 64 -18.12 5.20 -18.48
CA ILE A 64 -18.98 4.22 -19.19
C ILE A 64 -20.05 4.94 -20.01
N ALA A 65 -20.69 5.97 -19.45
CA ALA A 65 -21.69 6.76 -20.16
C ALA A 65 -21.07 7.50 -21.36
N GLU A 66 -19.91 8.13 -21.16
CA GLU A 66 -19.16 8.80 -22.23
C GLU A 66 -18.84 7.84 -23.39
N ARG A 67 -18.36 6.62 -23.08
CA ARG A 67 -18.05 5.61 -24.11
C ARG A 67 -19.27 5.08 -24.84
N ALA A 68 -20.42 5.01 -24.18
CA ALA A 68 -21.66 4.56 -24.80
C ALA A 68 -22.24 5.60 -25.78
N GLU A 69 -21.88 6.88 -25.64
CA GLU A 69 -22.26 7.94 -26.58
C GLU A 69 -21.32 8.05 -27.79
N GLU A 70 -20.10 7.48 -27.71
CA GLU A 70 -19.12 7.44 -28.80
C GLU A 70 -19.36 6.30 -29.82
N GLU A 71 -20.23 5.32 -29.52
CA GLU A 71 -20.61 4.18 -30.38
C GLU A 71 -21.93 4.41 -31.14
#